data_AF-A0A4Q0Q460-F1
#
_entry.id   AF-A0A4Q0Q460-F1
#
_cell.length_a   1.000
_cell.length_b   1.000
_cell.length_c   1.000
_cell.angle_alpha   90.00
_cell.angle_beta   90.00
_cell.angle_gamma   90.00
#
_symmetry.space_group_name_H-M   'P 1'
#
loop_
_entity.id
_entity.type
_entity.pdbx_description
1 polymer ?
#
loop_
_entity_poly.entity_id
_entity_poly.type
_entity_poly.pdbx_seq_one_letter_code
_entity_poly.pdbx_strand_id
1 'polypeptide(L)' 'MFTIALSHKAEKLVLLLELEGFTSLEDFILKFLEEGTCSGICMTEGCGHRTKVEPDLSEGFCEACSGNTIVSGFVLVGFI' A
#
# COMPACT_ATOMS: atom_id res chain seq x y z
N MET A 1 0.21 20.93 -17.79
CA MET A 1 0.29 20.07 -16.59
C MET A 1 -0.72 18.97 -16.79
N PHE A 2 -0.29 17.77 -17.14
CA PHE A 2 -1.19 16.62 -17.24
C PHE A 2 -1.50 16.20 -15.81
N THR A 3 -2.66 16.61 -15.32
CA THR A 3 -3.24 16.09 -14.07
C THR A 3 -3.74 14.69 -14.39
N ILE A 4 -2.82 13.72 -14.43
CA ILE A 4 -3.21 12.31 -14.34
C ILE A 4 -3.79 12.21 -12.94
N ALA A 5 -5.12 12.18 -12.82
CA ALA A 5 -5.77 11.81 -11.58
C ALA A 5 -5.41 10.34 -11.34
N LEU A 6 -4.23 10.12 -10.77
CA LEU A 6 -3.85 8.84 -10.19
C LEU A 6 -5.00 8.48 -9.26
N SER A 7 -5.64 7.35 -9.50
CA SER A 7 -6.74 6.88 -8.66
C SER A 7 -6.27 6.91 -7.21
N HIS A 8 -7.17 7.13 -6.24
CA HIS A 8 -6.81 7.18 -4.82
C HIS A 8 -5.91 6.00 -4.37
N LYS A 9 -6.09 4.83 -5.01
CA LYS A 9 -5.20 3.66 -4.87
C LYS A 9 -3.75 3.93 -5.28
N ALA A 10 -3.53 4.58 -6.42
CA ALA A 10 -2.21 4.91 -6.92
C ALA A 10 -1.52 6.00 -6.09
N GLU A 11 -2.26 7.00 -5.59
CA GLU A 11 -1.71 7.98 -4.63
C GLU A 11 -1.25 7.30 -3.34
N LYS A 12 -2.06 6.38 -2.80
CA LYS A 12 -1.72 5.57 -1.62
C LYS A 12 -0.54 4.63 -1.87
N LEU A 13 -0.45 4.05 -3.06
CA LEU A 13 0.69 3.22 -3.45
C LEU A 13 1.99 4.03 -3.45
N VAL A 14 1.99 5.20 -4.08
CA VAL A 14 3.16 6.09 -4.09
C VAL A 14 3.54 6.47 -2.67
N LEU A 15 2.57 6.87 -1.85
CA LEU A 15 2.82 7.20 -0.45
C LEU A 15 3.40 6.02 0.33
N LEU A 16 2.90 4.79 0.12
CA LEU A 16 3.43 3.58 0.76
C LEU A 16 4.90 3.33 0.35
N LEU A 17 5.23 3.47 -0.94
CA LEU A 17 6.60 3.32 -1.43
C LEU A 17 7.53 4.39 -0.85
N GLU A 18 7.12 5.66 -0.84
CA GLU A 18 7.89 6.76 -0.24
C GLU A 18 8.12 6.55 1.27
N LEU A 19 7.10 6.07 1.97
CA LEU A 19 7.13 5.83 3.41
C LEU A 19 8.05 4.68 3.82
N GLU A 20 8.12 3.64 2.99
CA GLU A 20 9.03 2.50 3.16
C GLU A 20 10.44 2.78 2.62
N GLY A 21 10.61 3.84 1.81
CA GLY A 21 11.90 4.18 1.18
C GLY A 21 12.17 3.39 -0.11
N PHE A 22 11.14 2.84 -0.73
CA PHE A 22 11.25 2.17 -2.01
C PHE A 22 11.36 3.17 -3.16
N THR A 23 12.37 2.98 -4.00
CA THR A 23 12.59 3.85 -5.18
C THR A 23 11.69 3.44 -6.35
N SER A 24 11.33 2.15 -6.40
CA SER A 24 10.60 1.54 -7.51
C SER A 24 9.67 0.44 -7.01
N LEU A 25 8.62 0.17 -7.79
CA LEU A 25 7.68 -0.93 -7.55
C LEU A 25 8.38 -2.30 -7.60
N GLU A 26 9.43 -2.44 -8.42
CA GLU A 26 10.27 -3.65 -8.49
C GLU A 26 10.95 -3.97 -7.16
N ASP A 27 11.46 -2.96 -6.45
CA ASP A 27 12.13 -3.14 -5.14
C ASP A 27 11.14 -3.63 -4.09
N PHE A 28 9.92 -3.10 -4.13
CA PHE A 28 8.81 -3.57 -3.29
C PHE A 28 8.44 -5.03 -3.57
N ILE A 29 8.41 -5.46 -4.83
CA ILE A 29 8.15 -6.86 -5.20
C ILE A 29 9.30 -7.77 -4.73
N LEU A 30 10.55 -7.36 -4.94
CA LEU A 30 11.73 -8.09 -4.46
C LEU A 30 11.69 -8.29 -2.95
N LYS A 31 11.32 -7.25 -2.19
CA LYS A 31 11.17 -7.33 -0.74
C LYS A 31 10.14 -8.38 -0.31
N PHE A 32 9.00 -8.45 -1.00
CA PHE A 32 8.00 -9.48 -0.75
C PHE A 32 8.55 -10.89 -1.03
N LEU A 33 9.31 -11.08 -2.10
CA LEU A 33 9.92 -12.37 -2.41
C LEU A 33 10.91 -12.83 -1.32
N GLU A 34 11.57 -11.88 -0.64
CA GLU A 34 12.48 -12.17 0.47
C GLU A 34 11.76 -12.43 1.81
N GLU A 35 10.77 -11.60 2.15
CA GLU A 35 10.12 -11.63 3.47
C GLU A 35 8.83 -12.47 3.51
N GLY A 36 8.23 -12.79 2.35
CA GLY A 36 6.95 -13.49 2.24
C GLY A 36 5.74 -12.69 2.72
N THR A 37 5.93 -11.43 3.13
CA THR A 37 4.89 -10.50 3.58
C THR A 37 5.07 -9.15 2.90
N CYS A 38 4.00 -8.39 2.78
CA CYS A 38 3.96 -7.11 2.07
C CYS A 38 3.61 -5.98 3.01
N SER A 39 4.02 -4.76 2.67
CA SER A 39 3.49 -3.58 3.35
C SER A 39 2.11 -3.23 2.78
N GLY A 40 1.18 -2.94 3.69
CA GLY A 40 -0.16 -2.45 3.40
C GLY A 40 -0.34 -1.05 3.96
N ILE A 41 -1.25 -0.29 3.35
CA ILE A 41 -1.56 1.09 3.73
C ILE A 41 -3.06 1.27 3.93
N CYS A 42 -3.41 2.08 4.92
CA CYS A 42 -4.78 2.51 5.14
C CYS A 42 -5.31 3.37 3.97
N MET A 43 -6.43 2.97 3.39
CA MET A 43 -7.13 3.69 2.31
C MET A 43 -8.01 4.83 2.82
N THR A 44 -8.13 5.06 4.13
CA THR A 44 -8.85 6.23 4.65
C THR A 44 -8.14 7.52 4.26
N GLU A 45 -8.87 8.52 3.78
CA GLU A 45 -8.33 9.84 3.44
C GLU A 45 -7.61 10.47 4.64
N GLY A 46 -6.38 10.95 4.43
CA GLY A 46 -5.55 11.51 5.50
C GLY A 46 -4.90 10.49 6.45
N CYS A 47 -5.25 9.20 6.39
CA CYS A 47 -4.60 8.16 7.18
C CYS A 47 -3.43 7.54 6.40
N GLY A 48 -2.20 7.81 6.82
CA GLY A 48 -0.97 7.24 6.23
C GLY A 48 -0.42 6.03 6.99
N HIS A 49 -1.24 5.38 7.81
CA HIS A 49 -0.79 4.26 8.63
C HIS A 49 -0.46 3.05 7.75
N ARG A 50 0.70 2.45 8.04
CA ARG A 50 1.28 1.32 7.30
C ARG A 50 1.54 0.17 8.25
N THR A 51 1.25 -1.04 7.80
CA THR A 51 1.50 -2.26 8.58
C THR A 51 1.88 -3.40 7.65
N LYS A 52 2.56 -4.41 8.19
CA LYS A 52 2.88 -5.63 7.43
C LYS A 52 1.65 -6.51 7.36
N VAL A 53 1.30 -6.94 6.16
CA VAL A 53 0.10 -7.70 5.85
C VAL A 53 0.40 -8.77 4.80
N GLU A 54 -0.54 -9.70 4.66
CA GLU A 54 -0.53 -10.66 3.55
C GLU A 54 -0.75 -9.93 2.20
N PRO A 55 -0.15 -10.44 1.11
CA PRO A 55 -0.23 -9.81 -0.21
C PRO A 55 -1.67 -9.69 -0.73
N ASP A 56 -2.58 -10.57 -0.34
CA ASP A 56 -3.99 -10.61 -0.79
C ASP A 56 -4.95 -9.81 0.10
N LEU A 57 -4.43 -9.16 1.13
CA LEU A 57 -5.28 -8.42 2.05
C LEU A 57 -5.89 -7.19 1.37
N SER A 58 -7.20 -7.27 1.12
CA SER A 58 -8.00 -6.19 0.55
C SER A 58 -8.74 -5.36 1.60
N GLU A 59 -8.93 -5.87 2.82
CA GLU A 59 -9.59 -5.17 3.93
C GLU A 59 -8.98 -5.59 5.28
N GLY A 60 -8.13 -4.73 5.85
CA GLY A 60 -7.50 -4.94 7.16
C GLY A 60 -7.83 -3.84 8.17
N PHE A 61 -7.76 -4.17 9.46
CA PHE A 61 -7.99 -3.22 10.54
C PHE A 61 -6.83 -2.24 10.69
N CYS A 62 -7.13 -0.94 10.71
CA CYS A 62 -6.16 0.12 10.96
C CYS A 62 -6.21 0.58 12.40
N GLU A 63 -5.10 0.45 13.13
CA GLU A 63 -4.98 0.90 14.52
C GLU A 63 -5.02 2.43 14.67
N ALA A 64 -4.71 3.19 13.61
CA ALA A 64 -4.68 4.65 13.66
C ALA A 64 -6.04 5.32 13.43
N CYS A 65 -6.89 4.74 12.57
CA CYS A 65 -8.23 5.28 12.29
C CYS A 65 -9.37 4.38 12.79
N SER A 66 -9.05 3.24 13.39
CA SER A 66 -10.00 2.20 13.83
C SER A 66 -10.94 1.70 12.73
N GLY A 67 -10.57 1.86 11.46
CA GLY A 67 -11.33 1.44 10.29
C GLY A 67 -10.74 0.21 9.61
N ASN A 68 -11.58 -0.61 9.00
CA ASN A 68 -11.18 -1.78 8.21
C ASN A 68 -10.82 -1.38 6.77
N THR A 69 -9.81 -0.55 6.60
CA THR A 69 -9.45 0.04 5.30
C THR A 69 -8.00 -0.18 4.91
N ILE A 70 -7.25 -1.04 5.62
CA ILE A 70 -5.89 -1.40 5.19
C ILE A 70 -5.99 -2.28 3.95
N VAL A 71 -5.20 -1.93 2.93
CA VAL A 71 -5.06 -2.69 1.69
C VAL A 71 -3.58 -2.96 1.47
N SER A 72 -3.25 -4.17 1.02
CA SER A 72 -1.89 -4.54 0.67
C SER A 72 -1.38 -3.74 -0.54
N GLY A 73 -0.07 -3.50 -0.60
CA GLY A 73 0.54 -2.90 -1.79
C GLY A 73 0.26 -3.70 -3.06
N PHE A 74 0.21 -5.04 -3.01
CA PHE A 74 -0.04 -5.89 -4.18
C PHE A 74 -1.46 -5.74 -4.74
N VAL A 75 -2.48 -5.64 -3.87
CA VAL A 75 -3.86 -5.36 -4.27
C VAL A 75 -3.99 -3.93 -4.84
N LEU A 76 -3.18 -2.99 -4.34
CA LEU A 76 -3.13 -1.62 -4.89
C LEU A 76 -2.50 -1.56 -6.28
N VAL A 77 -1.47 -2.38 -6.54
CA VAL A 77 -0.88 -2.52 -7.88
C VAL A 77 -1.82 -3.31 -8.82
N GLY A 78 -2.72 -4.12 -8.27
CA GLY A 78 -3.65 -4.95 -9.05
C GLY A 78 -3.00 -6.24 -9.56
N PHE A 79 -1.99 -6.75 -8.86
CA PHE A 79 -1.40 -8.05 -9.18
C PHE A 79 -2.34 -9.21 -8.82
N ILE A 80 -3.16 -9.03 -7.78
CA ILE A 80 -4.16 -9.98 -7.27
C ILE A 80 -5.39 -9.22 -6.78
#